data_AF-A0A967Q6X6-F1
#
_entry.id   AF-A0A967Q6X6-F1
#
_cell.length_a   1.000
_cell.length_b   1.000
_cell.length_c   1.000
_cell.angle_alpha   90.00
_cell.angle_beta   90.00
_cell.angle_gamma   90.00
#
_symmetry.space_group_name_H-M   'P 1'
#
loop_
_entity.id
_entity.type
_entity.pdbx_description
1 polymer ?
#
loop_
_entity_poly.entity_id
_entity_poly.type
_entity_poly.pdbx_seq_one_letter_code
_entity_poly.pdbx_strand_id
1 'polypeptide(L)' 'CRNLVFTYFEEGLQVKMLGRLVARLAEGGVLVIGKQESLPAGAEGLEEASPRTGVF' A
#
# COMPACT_ATOMS: atom_id res chain seq x y z
N CYS A 1 6.28 -2.40 0.25
CA CYS A 1 6.90 -2.37 -1.08
C CYS A 1 7.26 -0.92 -1.38
N ARG A 2 8.53 -0.53 -1.28
CA ARG A 2 8.93 0.88 -1.41
C ARG A 2 9.32 1.21 -2.86
N ASN A 3 8.86 2.36 -3.36
CA ASN A 3 9.39 3.04 -4.55
C ASN A 3 9.20 2.32 -5.91
N LEU A 4 8.23 1.40 -6.03
CA LEU A 4 7.98 0.70 -7.30
C LEU A 4 6.51 0.72 -7.71
N VAL A 5 5.62 0.18 -6.87
CA VAL A 5 4.24 -0.10 -7.28
C VAL A 5 3.38 1.16 -7.36
N PHE A 6 3.56 2.12 -6.44
CA PHE A 6 2.67 3.29 -6.33
C PHE A 6 3.23 4.54 -7.00
N THR A 7 4.46 4.50 -7.49
CA THR A 7 5.09 5.62 -8.21
C THR A 7 4.96 5.50 -9.73
N TYR A 8 5.02 4.29 -10.29
CA TYR A 8 5.20 4.10 -11.75
C TYR A 8 4.05 3.38 -12.46
N PHE A 9 3.13 2.75 -11.72
CA PHE A 9 2.05 2.00 -12.33
C PHE A 9 0.81 2.87 -12.53
N GLU A 10 0.08 2.63 -13.60
CA GLU A 10 -1.25 3.21 -13.79
C GLU A 10 -2.18 2.76 -12.66
N GLU A 11 -3.13 3.62 -12.29
CA GLU A 11 -3.98 3.49 -11.10
C GLU A 11 -4.67 2.11 -11.00
N GLY A 12 -5.21 1.60 -12.12
CA GLY A 12 -5.85 0.27 -12.15
C GLY A 12 -4.91 -0.89 -11.84
N LEU A 13 -3.61 -0.76 -12.15
CA LEU A 13 -2.59 -1.76 -11.81
C LEU A 13 -2.14 -1.60 -10.35
N GLN A 14 -2.10 -0.38 -9.82
CA GLN A 14 -1.82 -0.13 -8.39
C GLN A 14 -2.86 -0.81 -7.49
N VAL A 15 -4.15 -0.64 -7.81
CA VAL A 15 -5.25 -1.27 -7.04
C VAL A 15 -5.15 -2.80 -7.08
N LYS A 16 -4.91 -3.39 -8.25
CA LYS A 16 -4.73 -4.85 -8.40
C LYS A 16 -3.54 -5.37 -7.59
N MET A 17 -2.42 -4.65 -7.59
CA MET A 17 -1.24 -5.04 -6.83
C MET A 17 -1.44 -4.86 -5.33
N LEU A 18 -2.10 -3.77 -4.91
CA LEU A 18 -2.45 -3.54 -3.52
C LEU A 18 -3.30 -4.68 -2.96
N GLY A 19 -4.37 -5.08 -3.65
CA GLY A 19 -5.21 -6.20 -3.20
C GLY A 19 -4.43 -7.51 -3.05
N ARG A 20 -3.48 -7.78 -3.95
CA ARG A 20 -2.60 -8.97 -3.85
C ARG A 20 -1.61 -8.88 -2.68
N LEU A 21 -1.12 -7.69 -2.36
CA LEU A 21 -0.23 -7.47 -1.22
C LEU A 21 -1.00 -7.65 0.09
N VAL A 22 -2.18 -7.04 0.22
CA VAL A 22 -3.06 -7.16 1.40
C VAL A 22 -3.47 -8.61 1.64
N ALA A 23 -3.89 -9.33 0.59
CA ALA A 23 -4.26 -10.74 0.71
C ALA A 23 -3.11 -11.67 1.14
N ARG A 24 -1.85 -11.19 1.13
CA ARG A 24 -0.68 -11.92 1.58
C ARG A 24 -0.11 -11.43 2.91
N LEU A 25 -0.68 -10.39 3.50
CA LEU A 25 -0.35 -10.00 4.87
C LEU A 25 -0.94 -11.02 5.83
N ALA A 26 -0.13 -11.44 6.80
CA ALA A 26 -0.64 -12.14 7.97
C ALA A 26 -1.41 -11.17 8.86
N GLU A 27 -2.25 -11.68 9.76
CA GLU A 27 -2.86 -10.85 10.80
C GLU A 27 -1.78 -10.08 11.58
N GLY A 28 -1.96 -8.77 11.72
CA GLY A 28 -0.98 -7.87 12.34
C GLY A 28 0.25 -7.55 11.49
N GLY A 29 0.32 -8.04 10.25
CA GLY A 29 1.34 -7.67 9.28
C GLY A 29 1.17 -6.21 8.81
N VAL A 30 2.29 -5.55 8.51
CA VAL A 30 2.31 -4.14 8.08
C VAL A 30 2.74 -4.00 6.63
N LEU A 31 2.10 -3.09 5.91
CA LEU A 31 2.50 -2.65 4.59
C LEU A 31 3.25 -1.31 4.67
N VAL A 32 4.54 -1.34 4.38
CA VAL A 32 5.36 -0.13 4.31
C VAL A 32 5.51 0.34 2.87
N ILE A 33 5.08 1.57 2.57
CA ILE A 33 5.25 2.26 1.29
C ILE A 33 6.26 3.43 1.41
N GLY A 34 6.64 4.03 0.28
CA GLY A 34 7.49 5.22 0.28
C GLY A 34 6.79 6.44 0.87
N LYS A 35 7.54 7.33 1.53
CA LYS A 35 7.02 8.56 2.16
C LYS A 35 6.28 9.52 1.20
N GLN A 36 6.61 9.46 -0.09
CA GLN A 36 5.97 10.26 -1.15
C GLN A 36 4.94 9.45 -1.95
N GLU A 37 4.72 8.19 -1.59
CA GLU A 37 3.71 7.34 -2.20
C GLU A 37 2.43 7.45 -1.36
N SER A 38 1.27 7.39 -2.02
CA SER A 38 -0.04 7.32 -1.37
C SER A 38 -0.76 6.09 -1.90
N LEU A 39 -1.56 5.46 -1.04
CA LEU A 39 -2.40 4.35 -1.47
C LEU A 39 -3.53 4.89 -2.37
N PRO A 40 -3.88 4.19 -3.46
CA PRO A 40 -5.05 4.54 -4.25
C PRO A 40 -6.33 4.44 -3.41
N ALA A 41 -7.35 5.21 -3.78
CA ALA A 41 -8.66 5.11 -3.14
C ALA A 41 -9.20 3.68 -3.23
N GLY A 42 -9.70 3.13 -2.12
CA GLY A 42 -10.17 1.73 -2.04
C GLY A 42 -9.15 0.74 -1.45
N ALA A 43 -8.16 1.22 -0.68
CA ALA A 43 -7.30 0.41 0.16
C ALA A 43 -8.05 -0.18 1.37
N GLU A 44 -9.04 -1.04 1.12
CA GLU A 44 -9.81 -1.68 2.18
C GLU A 44 -8.95 -2.68 2.96
N GLY A 45 -9.06 -2.66 4.29
CA GLY A 45 -8.33 -3.59 5.18
C GLY A 45 -6.94 -3.13 5.62
N LEU A 46 -6.56 -1.88 5.33
CA LEU A 46 -5.34 -1.25 5.84
C LEU A 46 -5.69 -0.01 6.66
N GLU A 47 -5.07 0.11 7.83
CA GLU A 47 -5.21 1.29 8.69
C GLU A 47 -3.87 2.03 8.76
N GLU A 48 -3.88 3.34 8.56
CA GLU A 48 -2.64 4.11 8.61
C GLU A 48 -2.09 4.17 10.05
N ALA A 49 -1.10 3.32 10.34
CA ALA A 49 -0.47 3.23 11.65
C ALA A 49 0.51 4.39 11.91
N SER A 50 1.11 4.97 10.87
CA SER A 50 1.99 6.14 10.99
C SER A 50 2.09 6.97 9.70
N PRO A 51 1.47 8.16 9.68
CA PRO A 51 1.44 9.02 8.49
C PRO A 51 2.80 9.59 8.09
N ARG A 52 3.75 9.68 9.04
CA ARG A 52 5.07 10.25 8.77
C ARG A 52 6.02 9.28 8.07
N THR A 53 5.69 7.99 8.07
CA THR A 53 6.56 6.91 7.58
C THR A 53 5.95 6.08 6.45
N GLY A 54 4.67 6.28 6.10
CA GLY A 54 3.99 5.48 5.08
C GLY A 54 3.81 4.03 5.53
N VAL A 55 3.42 3.85 6.79
CA VAL A 55 3.17 2.52 7.38
C VAL A 55 1.66 2.34 7.52
N PHE A 56 1.18 1.27 6.91
CA PHE A 56 -0.20 0.81 6.89
C PHE A 56 -0.28 -0.63 7.39
#